data_AF-A0A7Y9T9K0-F1
#
_entry.id   AF-A0A7Y9T9K0-F1
#
_cell.length_a   1.000
_cell.length_b   1.000
_cell.length_c   1.000
_cell.angle_alpha   90.00
_cell.angle_beta   90.00
_cell.angle_gamma   90.00
#
_symmetry.space_group_name_H-M   'P 1'
#
loop_
_entity.id
_entity.type
_entity.pdbx_description
1 polymer ?
#
loop_
_entity_poly.entity_id
_entity_poly.type
_entity_poly.pdbx_seq_one_letter_code
_entity_poly.pdbx_strand_id
1 'polypeptide(L)'
;MTTSLKDGTMIDKMAQFDLHQEIADSEQKKPWQSGHYAKTLFKKHDLRVVLVVMEDASRMKEHHADGTLSVQVLKGQIRFTVHGKSHDLKEGNLITLSASIRHEVEALQDSAFLLTISWPSNQDLLAMKHRGYGT
;
A
#
# COMPACT_ATOMS: atom_id res chain seq x y z
N MET A 1 -17.51 13.91 4.34
CA MET A 1 -17.98 12.62 3.82
C MET A 1 -17.67 12.57 2.35
N THR A 2 -16.74 11.71 1.94
CA THR A 2 -16.32 11.60 0.53
C THR A 2 -17.37 10.77 -0.22
N THR A 3 -18.00 11.34 -1.22
CA THR A 3 -18.99 10.59 -2.03
C THR A 3 -18.22 9.69 -2.99
N SER A 4 -18.65 8.44 -3.19
CA SER A 4 -17.95 7.47 -4.05
C SER A 4 -18.89 6.83 -5.07
N LEU A 5 -18.35 6.46 -6.23
CA LEU A 5 -19.00 5.63 -7.23
C LEU A 5 -19.18 4.19 -6.71
N LYS A 6 -19.95 3.37 -7.43
CA LYS A 6 -20.23 1.97 -7.06
C LYS A 6 -18.97 1.11 -6.89
N ASP A 7 -17.90 1.42 -7.61
CA ASP A 7 -16.61 0.74 -7.53
C ASP A 7 -15.72 1.27 -6.40
N GLY A 8 -16.18 2.25 -5.61
CA GLY A 8 -15.42 2.91 -4.54
C GLY A 8 -14.50 4.04 -5.03
N THR A 9 -14.52 4.39 -6.32
CA THR A 9 -13.80 5.56 -6.84
C THR A 9 -14.43 6.82 -6.24
N MET A 10 -13.62 7.66 -5.60
CA MET A 10 -14.12 8.88 -4.96
C MET A 10 -14.53 9.91 -6.01
N ILE A 11 -15.64 10.60 -5.79
CA ILE A 11 -16.13 11.67 -6.66
C ILE A 11 -15.33 12.95 -6.40
N ASP A 12 -15.09 13.26 -5.13
CA ASP A 12 -14.35 14.46 -4.73
C ASP A 12 -12.95 14.46 -5.36
N LYS A 13 -12.54 15.62 -5.85
CA LYS A 13 -11.26 15.78 -6.55
C LYS A 13 -10.07 15.94 -5.60
N MET A 14 -10.34 16.13 -4.31
CA MET A 14 -9.35 16.38 -3.28
C MET A 14 -9.80 15.70 -1.98
N ALA A 15 -8.85 15.20 -1.22
CA ALA A 15 -9.04 14.79 0.17
C ALA A 15 -7.78 15.14 0.97
N GLN A 16 -7.96 15.43 2.26
CA GLN A 16 -6.88 15.67 3.22
C GLN A 16 -7.07 14.72 4.40
N PHE A 17 -5.96 14.16 4.89
CA PHE A 17 -5.95 13.22 6.00
C PHE A 17 -4.87 13.63 6.99
N ASP A 18 -5.14 13.45 8.28
CA ASP A 18 -4.10 13.42 9.31
C ASP A 18 -3.72 11.96 9.54
N LEU A 19 -2.53 11.57 9.08
CA LEU A 19 -2.09 10.18 9.16
C LEU A 19 -1.95 9.66 10.61
N HIS A 20 -1.68 10.53 11.58
CA HIS A 20 -1.62 10.10 12.99
C HIS A 20 -3.01 9.72 13.48
N GLN A 21 -4.03 10.52 13.16
CA GLN A 21 -5.41 10.22 13.51
C GLN A 21 -5.90 8.96 12.78
N GLU A 22 -5.57 8.82 11.49
CA GLU A 22 -5.94 7.65 10.69
C GLU A 22 -5.35 6.34 11.24
N ILE A 23 -4.12 6.39 11.77
CA ILE A 23 -3.48 5.26 12.46
C ILE A 23 -4.24 4.97 13.77
N ALA A 24 -4.47 5.99 14.61
CA ALA A 24 -5.17 5.82 15.89
C ALA A 24 -6.57 5.22 15.71
N ASP A 25 -7.35 5.72 14.74
CA ASP A 25 -8.68 5.20 14.40
C ASP A 25 -8.64 3.76 13.89
N SER A 26 -7.54 3.38 13.20
CA SER A 26 -7.36 2.02 12.69
C SER A 26 -7.00 1.05 13.82
N GLU A 27 -6.17 1.47 14.78
CA GLU A 27 -5.82 0.70 15.99
C GLU A 27 -7.04 0.38 16.86
N GLN A 28 -8.04 1.27 16.91
CA GLN A 28 -9.31 1.01 17.63
C GLN A 28 -10.14 -0.13 17.03
N LYS A 29 -9.82 -0.58 15.80
CA LYS A 29 -10.52 -1.70 15.13
C LYS A 29 -9.90 -3.06 15.43
N LYS A 30 -8.88 -3.12 16.29
CA LYS A 30 -8.32 -4.40 16.77
C LYS A 30 -9.38 -5.23 17.52
N PRO A 31 -9.26 -6.57 17.54
CA PRO A 31 -8.24 -7.35 16.84
C PRO A 31 -8.50 -7.41 15.34
N TRP A 32 -7.44 -7.40 14.55
CA TRP A 32 -7.56 -7.60 13.11
C TRP A 32 -7.40 -9.08 12.79
N GLN A 33 -8.38 -9.66 12.10
CA GLN A 33 -8.42 -11.12 11.84
C GLN A 33 -7.15 -11.65 11.14
N SER A 34 -6.51 -10.83 10.29
CA SER A 34 -5.31 -11.19 9.54
C SER A 34 -4.01 -10.64 10.15
N GLY A 35 -4.06 -10.12 11.39
CA GLY A 35 -2.96 -9.39 12.02
C GLY A 35 -2.68 -8.01 11.41
N HIS A 36 -3.46 -7.57 10.43
CA HIS A 36 -3.33 -6.27 9.79
C HIS A 36 -4.67 -5.73 9.33
N TYR A 37 -4.76 -4.41 9.19
CA TYR A 37 -5.92 -3.70 8.66
C TYR A 37 -5.49 -2.70 7.60
N ALA A 38 -6.24 -2.65 6.50
CA ALA A 38 -5.99 -1.76 5.38
C ALA A 38 -7.18 -0.80 5.19
N LYS A 39 -6.92 0.51 5.29
CA LYS A 39 -7.89 1.57 5.02
C LYS A 39 -7.53 2.28 3.74
N THR A 40 -8.40 2.21 2.74
CA THR A 40 -8.24 3.05 1.53
C THR A 40 -8.56 4.49 1.90
N LEU A 41 -7.55 5.36 1.83
CA LEU A 41 -7.69 6.79 2.09
C LEU A 41 -8.16 7.52 0.85
N PHE A 42 -7.59 7.22 -0.31
CA PHE A 42 -7.98 7.86 -1.57
C PHE A 42 -8.01 6.85 -2.71
N LYS A 43 -9.01 6.96 -3.57
CA LYS A 43 -9.16 6.08 -4.74
C LYS A 43 -9.65 6.87 -5.95
N LYS A 44 -8.81 6.87 -6.98
CA LYS A 44 -9.09 7.27 -8.35
C LYS A 44 -8.73 6.12 -9.30
N HIS A 45 -8.99 6.29 -10.59
CA HIS A 45 -8.65 5.29 -11.60
C HIS A 45 -7.13 5.12 -11.77
N ASP A 46 -6.37 6.19 -11.51
CA ASP A 46 -4.93 6.31 -11.70
C ASP A 46 -4.14 6.26 -10.40
N LEU A 47 -4.78 6.51 -9.26
CA LEU A 47 -4.12 6.59 -7.96
C LEU A 47 -4.92 5.90 -6.85
N ARG A 48 -4.24 5.12 -6.02
CA ARG A 48 -4.78 4.63 -4.76
C ARG A 48 -3.78 4.87 -3.65
N VAL A 49 -4.29 5.40 -2.54
CA VAL A 49 -3.55 5.59 -1.29
C VAL A 49 -4.23 4.75 -0.22
N VAL A 50 -3.47 3.86 0.40
CA VAL A 50 -3.94 2.92 1.41
C VAL A 50 -3.05 3.04 2.64
N LEU A 51 -3.65 3.30 3.80
CA LEU A 51 -2.98 3.12 5.08
C LEU A 51 -3.08 1.64 5.46
N VAL A 52 -1.94 1.03 5.76
CA VAL A 52 -1.89 -0.32 6.32
C VAL A 52 -1.30 -0.24 7.71
N VAL A 53 -1.98 -0.86 8.67
CA VAL A 53 -1.51 -1.06 10.04
C VAL A 53 -1.36 -2.56 10.30
N MET A 54 -0.28 -2.95 10.97
CA MET A 54 0.11 -4.35 11.18
C MET A 54 0.47 -4.56 12.65
N GLU A 55 0.04 -5.68 13.21
CA GLU A 55 0.47 -6.19 14.51
C GLU A 55 1.87 -6.80 14.39
N ASP A 56 2.63 -6.78 15.47
CA ASP A 56 3.91 -7.50 15.57
C ASP A 56 3.80 -8.94 15.06
N ALA A 57 4.84 -9.39 14.34
CA ALA A 57 4.95 -10.70 13.68
C ALA A 57 3.87 -11.03 12.64
N SER A 58 2.94 -10.10 12.33
CA SER A 58 1.97 -10.31 11.25
C SER A 58 2.64 -10.19 9.86
N ARG A 59 2.04 -10.86 8.88
CA ARG A 59 2.63 -10.96 7.53
C ARG A 59 1.57 -10.82 6.44
N MET A 60 1.87 -9.96 5.47
CA MET A 60 1.24 -9.94 4.17
C MET A 60 2.06 -10.81 3.23
N LYS A 61 1.61 -12.04 2.99
CA LYS A 61 2.26 -13.04 2.13
C LYS A 61 2.56 -12.48 0.74
N GLU A 62 3.50 -13.11 0.01
CA GLU A 62 3.90 -12.68 -1.33
C GLU A 62 2.69 -12.35 -2.24
N HIS A 63 2.70 -11.14 -2.77
CA HIS A 63 1.68 -10.58 -3.66
C HIS A 63 2.31 -9.57 -4.62
N HIS A 64 1.50 -8.95 -5.47
CA HIS A 64 1.92 -7.86 -6.35
C HIS A 64 0.79 -6.84 -6.50
N ALA A 65 1.13 -5.65 -7.00
CA ALA A 65 0.17 -4.69 -7.51
C ALA A 65 0.41 -4.48 -9.01
N ASP A 66 -0.67 -4.32 -9.78
CA ASP A 66 -0.58 -4.10 -11.24
C ASP A 66 0.02 -2.73 -11.60
N GLY A 67 0.03 -1.78 -10.66
CA GLY A 67 0.61 -0.45 -10.80
C GLY A 67 1.97 -0.31 -10.16
N THR A 68 2.70 0.74 -10.54
CA THR A 68 3.92 1.17 -9.84
C THR A 68 3.55 1.60 -8.43
N LEU A 69 4.35 1.25 -7.44
CA LEU A 69 4.01 1.48 -6.04
C LEU A 69 5.13 2.08 -5.22
N SER A 70 4.74 2.71 -4.12
CA SER A 70 5.62 3.08 -3.02
C SER A 70 5.07 2.59 -1.69
N VAL A 71 5.96 2.17 -0.79
CA VAL A 71 5.67 1.89 0.62
C VAL A 71 6.49 2.84 1.49
N GLN A 72 5.81 3.71 2.25
CA GLN A 72 6.42 4.64 3.19
C GLN A 72 6.08 4.22 4.62
N VAL A 73 7.09 3.90 5.43
CA VAL A 73 6.87 3.51 6.83
C VAL A 73 6.60 4.77 7.66
N LEU A 74 5.46 4.78 8.35
CA LEU A 74 4.97 5.91 9.16
C LEU A 74 5.17 5.67 10.66
N LYS A 75 5.19 4.41 11.10
CA LYS A 75 5.41 4.00 12.48
C LYS A 75 6.00 2.60 12.48
N GLY A 76 6.93 2.36 13.40
CA GLY A 76 7.49 1.03 13.65
C GLY A 76 8.51 0.59 12.60
N GLN A 77 8.54 -0.73 12.35
CA GLN A 77 9.54 -1.36 11.49
C GLN A 77 8.96 -2.58 10.79
N ILE A 78 9.14 -2.62 9.47
CA ILE A 78 8.73 -3.73 8.62
C ILE A 78 9.95 -4.35 7.94
N ARG A 79 9.84 -5.64 7.61
CA ARG A 79 10.70 -6.31 6.65
C ARG A 79 9.98 -6.42 5.33
N PHE A 80 10.56 -5.80 4.30
CA PHE A 80 10.05 -5.85 2.93
C PHE A 80 10.94 -6.79 2.10
N THR A 81 10.37 -7.88 1.60
CA THR A 81 11.12 -8.88 0.81
C THR A 81 10.72 -8.78 -0.66
N VAL A 82 11.71 -8.60 -1.54
CA VAL A 82 11.54 -8.48 -2.98
C VAL A 82 12.75 -9.09 -3.70
N HIS A 83 12.51 -9.84 -4.79
CA HIS A 83 13.57 -10.56 -5.54
C HIS A 83 14.50 -11.40 -4.65
N GLY A 84 13.94 -12.05 -3.62
CA GLY A 84 14.70 -12.87 -2.66
C GLY A 84 15.61 -12.09 -1.71
N LYS A 85 15.53 -10.75 -1.71
CA LYS A 85 16.27 -9.88 -0.80
C LYS A 85 15.32 -9.20 0.18
N SER A 86 15.69 -9.20 1.45
CA SER A 86 14.94 -8.52 2.51
C SER A 86 15.54 -7.16 2.81
N HIS A 87 14.67 -6.19 3.01
CA HIS A 87 14.98 -4.82 3.37
C HIS A 87 14.23 -4.48 4.65
N ASP A 88 14.96 -4.23 5.73
CA ASP A 88 14.35 -3.78 6.99
C ASP A 88 14.17 -2.26 6.91
N LEU A 89 12.91 -1.82 6.93
CA LEU A 89 12.50 -0.43 6.76
C LEU A 89 11.89 0.07 8.06
N LYS A 90 12.46 1.14 8.60
CA LYS A 90 11.96 1.85 9.79
C LYS A 90 11.20 3.11 9.40
N GLU A 91 10.53 3.72 10.37
CA GLU A 91 9.87 5.02 10.22
C GLU A 91 10.70 6.03 9.41
N GLY A 92 10.04 6.69 8.45
CA GLY A 92 10.65 7.62 7.51
C GLY A 92 11.31 6.97 6.30
N ASN A 93 11.45 5.64 6.25
CA ASN A 93 11.95 4.95 5.05
C ASN A 93 10.87 4.83 3.98
N LEU A 94 11.33 4.84 2.73
CA LEU A 94 10.53 4.70 1.52
C LEU A 94 11.17 3.65 0.62
N ILE A 95 10.37 2.69 0.14
CA ILE A 95 10.76 1.79 -0.94
C ILE A 95 9.76 1.92 -2.09
N THR A 96 10.23 1.77 -3.32
CA THR A 96 9.41 1.87 -4.53
C THR A 96 9.65 0.67 -5.43
N LEU A 97 8.61 0.20 -6.10
CA LEU A 97 8.68 -0.89 -7.07
C LEU A 97 7.96 -0.49 -8.35
N SER A 98 8.50 -0.93 -9.49
CA SER A 98 7.76 -0.95 -10.75
C SER A 98 6.55 -1.88 -10.67
N ALA A 99 5.62 -1.70 -11.60
CA ALA A 99 4.42 -2.52 -11.72
C ALA A 99 4.72 -4.03 -11.71
N SER A 100 3.82 -4.79 -11.09
CA SER A 100 3.80 -6.26 -11.08
C SER A 100 5.01 -6.96 -10.42
N ILE A 101 5.88 -6.21 -9.73
CA ILE A 101 6.97 -6.82 -8.95
C ILE A 101 6.39 -7.49 -7.70
N ARG A 102 6.62 -8.81 -7.58
CA ARG A 102 6.22 -9.60 -6.42
C ARG A 102 7.02 -9.21 -5.19
N HIS A 103 6.31 -9.03 -4.09
CA HIS A 103 6.88 -8.62 -2.82
C HIS A 103 6.06 -9.15 -1.65
N GLU A 104 6.66 -9.08 -0.47
CA GLU A 104 6.08 -9.52 0.78
C GLU A 104 6.42 -8.51 1.89
N VAL A 105 5.52 -8.37 2.86
CA VAL A 105 5.71 -7.49 4.02
C VAL A 105 5.48 -8.27 5.31
N GLU A 106 6.44 -8.18 6.22
CA GLU A 106 6.36 -8.69 7.59
C GLU A 106 6.54 -7.52 8.56
N ALA A 107 5.73 -7.47 9.62
CA ALA A 107 5.92 -6.51 10.70
C ALA A 107 6.92 -7.08 11.71
N LEU A 108 7.99 -6.33 12.01
CA LEU A 108 8.98 -6.70 13.04
C LEU A 108 8.60 -6.15 14.44
N GLN A 109 7.57 -5.30 14.46
CA GLN A 109 6.86 -4.75 15.61
C GLN A 109 5.56 -4.14 15.09
N ASP A 110 4.65 -3.73 15.99
CA ASP A 110 3.46 -2.95 15.61
C ASP A 110 3.85 -1.77 14.71
N SER A 111 3.30 -1.77 13.50
CA SER A 111 3.76 -0.90 12.41
C SER A 111 2.61 -0.29 11.62
N ALA A 112 2.88 0.86 11.03
CA ALA A 112 1.98 1.50 10.08
C ALA A 112 2.76 2.01 8.87
N PHE A 113 2.23 1.82 7.67
CA PHE A 113 2.83 2.33 6.45
C PHE A 113 1.77 2.79 5.44
N LEU A 114 2.18 3.73 4.59
CA LEU A 114 1.39 4.18 3.45
C LEU A 114 1.78 3.40 2.21
N LEU A 115 0.82 2.70 1.62
CA LEU A 115 0.92 2.13 0.29
C LEU A 115 0.28 3.08 -0.71
N THR A 116 1.08 3.56 -1.66
CA THR A 116 0.58 4.33 -2.80
C THR A 116 0.81 3.51 -4.06
N ILE A 117 -0.24 3.35 -4.88
CA ILE A 117 -0.16 2.67 -6.17
C ILE A 117 -0.64 3.64 -7.24
N SER A 118 0.14 3.78 -8.30
CA SER A 118 -0.22 4.51 -9.51
C SER A 118 -0.40 3.55 -10.68
N TRP A 119 -1.51 3.71 -11.41
CA TRP A 119 -1.79 2.96 -12.63
C TRP A 119 -1.51 3.84 -13.85
N PRO A 120 -0.87 3.30 -14.90
CA PRO A 120 -0.75 4.01 -16.16
C PRO A 120 -2.13 4.27 -16.76
N SER A 121 -2.24 5.30 -17.59
CA SER A 121 -3.46 5.52 -18.35
C SER A 121 -3.73 4.32 -19.27
N ASN A 122 -4.98 4.15 -19.72
CA ASN A 122 -5.31 3.09 -20.68
C ASN A 122 -4.48 3.21 -21.98
N GLN A 123 -4.12 4.44 -22.36
CA GLN A 123 -3.26 4.71 -23.51
C GLN A 123 -1.81 4.26 -23.26
N ASP A 124 -1.26 4.56 -22.08
CA ASP A 124 0.09 4.13 -21.69
C ASP A 124 0.16 2.61 -21.53
N LEU A 125 -0.88 1.98 -20.97
CA LEU A 125 -1.01 0.53 -20.87
C LEU A 125 -0.96 -0.15 -22.24
N LEU A 126 -1.62 0.41 -23.25
CA LEU A 126 -1.58 -0.10 -24.62
C LEU A 126 -0.22 0.13 -25.30
N ALA A 127 0.54 1.14 -24.85
CA ALA A 127 1.85 1.48 -25.40
C ALA A 127 3.03 0.72 -24.74
N MET A 128 2.83 0.13 -23.56
CA MET A 128 3.86 -0.64 -22.85
C MET A 128 4.17 -1.96 -23.57
N LYS A 129 5.33 -2.02 -24.24
CA LYS A 129 5.89 -3.26 -24.79
C LYS A 129 6.36 -4.16 -23.64
N HIS A 130 5.76 -5.36 -23.55
CA HIS A 130 6.10 -6.45 -22.63
C HIS A 130 5.75 -6.19 -21.14
N ARG A 131 4.72 -6.90 -20.66
CA ARG A 131 4.59 -7.20 -19.22
C ARG A 131 5.86 -7.96 -18.83
N GLY A 132 6.58 -7.54 -17.80
CA GLY A 132 7.77 -8.22 -17.26
C GLY A 132 7.51 -9.61 -16.65
N TYR A 133 6.70 -10.44 -17.31
CA TYR A 133 6.90 -11.88 -17.32
C TYR A 133 8.11 -12.14 -18.21
N GLY A 134 9.02 -13.02 -17.78
CA GLY A 134 10.26 -13.36 -18.48
C GLY A 134 10.16 -13.22 -20.01
N THR A 135 10.80 -12.16 -20.52
CA THR A 135 12.24 -12.20 -20.81
C THR A 135 12.99 -11.39 -19.77
#